data_AF-W4VH06-F1
#
_entry.id   AF-W4VH06-F1
#
_cell.length_a   1.000
_cell.length_b   1.000
_cell.length_c   1.000
_cell.angle_alpha   90.00
_cell.angle_beta   90.00
_cell.angle_gamma   90.00
#
_symmetry.space_group_name_H-M   'P 1'
#
loop_
_entity.id
_entity.type
_entity.pdbx_description
1 polymer ?
#
loop_
_entity_poly.entity_id
_entity_poly.type
_entity_poly.pdbx_seq_one_letter_code
_entity_poly.pdbx_strand_id
1 'polypeptide(L)'
;MHRKVYVELQEKQLSIYRGNLLSRRTVPFDQMKRAVLISKMILIKLKTDKEVQIHTEWISERDSQALQRELKNRLGENAIFS
;
A
#
# COMPACT_ATOMS: atom_id res chain seq x y z
N MET A 1 19.65 -9.05 7.31
CA MET A 1 19.36 -8.48 5.98
C MET A 1 17.99 -7.82 5.98
N HIS A 2 17.93 -6.49 5.98
CA HIS A 2 16.67 -5.76 5.88
C HIS A 2 16.08 -5.96 4.48
N ARG A 3 14.99 -6.72 4.36
CA ARG A 3 14.25 -6.92 3.11
C ARG A 3 13.47 -5.65 2.79
N LYS A 4 14.15 -4.63 2.25
CA LYS A 4 13.50 -3.41 1.75
C LYS A 4 12.36 -3.79 0.81
N VAL A 5 11.20 -3.19 1.02
CA VAL A 5 10.05 -3.32 0.14
C VAL A 5 9.91 -2.02 -0.61
N TYR A 6 9.78 -2.13 -1.93
CA TYR A 6 9.56 -1.00 -2.80
C TYR A 6 8.07 -0.90 -3.10
N VAL A 7 7.56 0.32 -3.03
CA VAL A 7 6.20 0.64 -3.39
C VAL A 7 6.24 1.57 -4.59
N GLU A 8 5.54 1.20 -5.65
CA GLU A 8 5.41 1.99 -6.86
C GLU A 8 3.94 2.36 -7.04
N LEU A 9 3.68 3.66 -7.07
CA LEU A 9 2.38 4.25 -7.33
C LEU A 9 2.27 4.58 -8.82
N GLN A 10 1.33 3.94 -9.49
CA GLN A 10 1.00 4.23 -10.88
C GLN A 10 -0.41 4.82 -10.96
N GLU A 11 -0.80 5.37 -12.10
CA GLU A 11 -2.07 6.08 -12.25
C GLU A 11 -3.31 5.24 -11.85
N LYS A 12 -3.28 3.91 -12.03
CA LYS A 12 -4.44 3.04 -11.78
C LYS A 12 -4.17 1.91 -10.79
N GLN A 13 -2.93 1.75 -10.34
CA GLN A 13 -2.54 0.61 -9.52
C GLN A 13 -1.39 0.91 -8.56
N LEU A 14 -1.36 0.14 -7.49
CA LEU A 14 -0.27 0.06 -6.53
C LEU A 14 0.54 -1.21 -6.77
N SER A 15 1.85 -1.09 -6.86
CA SER A 15 2.75 -2.24 -6.97
C SER A 15 3.70 -2.33 -5.78
N ILE A 16 3.91 -3.54 -5.29
CA ILE A 16 4.74 -3.84 -4.13
C ILE A 16 5.73 -4.94 -4.51
N TYR A 17 7.02 -4.72 -4.36
CA TYR A 17 8.05 -5.70 -4.74
C TYR A 17 9.29 -5.65 -3.83
N ARG A 18 10.10 -6.71 -3.88
CA ARG A 18 11.29 -6.89 -3.02
C ARG A 18 12.54 -7.12 -3.88
N GLY A 19 13.21 -6.04 -4.32
CA GLY A 19 14.53 -6.09 -4.99
C GLY A 19 14.58 -6.78 -6.37
N ASN A 20 13.95 -7.94 -6.51
CA ASN A 20 13.73 -8.67 -7.75
C ASN A 20 12.31 -8.38 -8.26
N LEU A 21 12.21 -7.99 -9.53
CA LEU A 21 10.95 -7.69 -10.22
C LEU A 21 9.99 -8.89 -10.29
N LEU A 22 10.48 -10.11 -10.07
CA LEU A 22 9.70 -11.36 -10.16
C LEU A 22 8.69 -11.55 -9.02
N SER A 23 8.89 -10.94 -7.85
CA SER A 23 7.95 -11.03 -6.71
C SER A 23 7.10 -9.77 -6.57
N ARG A 24 6.66 -9.21 -7.70
CA ARG A 24 5.82 -8.00 -7.74
C ARG A 24 4.36 -8.38 -7.51
N ARG A 25 3.76 -7.82 -6.48
CA ARG A 25 2.31 -7.86 -6.25
C ARG A 25 1.71 -6.53 -6.70
N THR A 26 0.77 -6.60 -7.63
CA THR A 26 0.05 -5.42 -8.14
C THR A 26 -1.40 -5.45 -7.67
N VAL A 27 -1.91 -4.31 -7.25
CA VAL A 27 -3.28 -4.14 -6.78
C VAL A 27 -3.88 -2.91 -7.47
N PRO A 28 -4.85 -3.10 -8.38
CA PRO A 28 -5.63 -2.01 -8.95
C PRO A 28 -6.40 -1.25 -7.87
N PHE A 29 -6.48 0.08 -7.96
CA PHE A 29 -7.16 0.90 -6.95
C PHE A 29 -8.67 0.65 -6.91
N ASP A 30 -9.29 0.35 -8.04
CA ASP A 30 -10.71 0.00 -8.15
C ASP A 30 -11.06 -1.32 -7.45
N GLN A 31 -10.07 -2.18 -7.17
CA GLN A 31 -10.23 -3.42 -6.41
C GLN A 31 -10.04 -3.23 -4.91
N MET A 32 -9.58 -2.06 -4.47
CA MET A 32 -9.42 -1.74 -3.06
C MET A 32 -10.76 -1.33 -2.46
N LYS A 33 -11.11 -1.97 -1.34
CA LYS A 33 -12.31 -1.67 -0.57
C LYS A 33 -12.03 -0.62 0.51
N ARG A 34 -10.90 -0.75 1.21
CA ARG A 34 -10.45 0.21 2.24
C ARG A 34 -8.97 0.07 2.51
N ALA A 35 -8.36 1.12 3.03
CA ALA A 35 -7.00 1.12 3.55
C ALA A 35 -6.99 1.64 4.99
N VAL A 36 -6.25 0.98 5.89
CA VAL A 36 -6.17 1.35 7.31
C VAL A 36 -4.72 1.32 7.76
N LEU A 37 -4.25 2.36 8.46
CA LEU A 37 -2.98 2.33 9.17
C LEU A 37 -3.19 1.72 10.56
N ILE A 38 -2.49 0.63 10.85
CA ILE A 38 -2.49 -0.04 12.14
C ILE A 38 -1.04 -0.11 12.62
N SER A 39 -0.68 0.72 13.61
CA SER A 39 0.70 0.85 14.09
C SER A 39 1.67 1.15 12.93
N LYS A 40 2.61 0.23 12.62
CA LYS A 40 3.59 0.35 11.52
C LYS A 40 3.18 -0.44 10.26
N MET A 41 1.89 -0.60 10.01
CA MET A 41 1.40 -1.40 8.90
C MET A 41 0.20 -0.73 8.22
N ILE A 42 0.26 -0.60 6.90
CA ILE A 42 -0.90 -0.25 6.09
C ILE A 42 -1.55 -1.56 5.64
N LEU A 43 -2.78 -1.79 6.09
CA LEU A 43 -3.62 -2.90 5.69
C LEU A 43 -4.58 -2.42 4.59
N ILE A 44 -4.45 -3.00 3.40
CA ILE A 44 -5.37 -2.77 2.28
C ILE A 44 -6.29 -3.98 2.17
N LYS A 45 -7.58 -3.76 2.39
CA LYS A 45 -8.62 -4.78 2.19
C LYS A 45 -9.17 -4.65 0.78
N LEU A 46 -9.20 -5.75 0.05
CA LEU A 46 -9.74 -5.82 -1.31
C LEU A 46 -11.25 -6.09 -1.29
N LYS A 47 -11.91 -5.82 -2.42
CA LYS A 47 -13.34 -6.18 -2.62
C LYS A 47 -13.59 -7.69 -2.53
N THR A 48 -12.57 -8.50 -2.79
CA THR A 48 -12.59 -9.97 -2.65
C THR A 48 -12.37 -10.47 -1.22
N ASP A 49 -12.39 -9.57 -0.23
CA ASP A 49 -12.04 -9.82 1.17
C ASP A 49 -10.60 -10.31 1.44
N LYS A 50 -9.77 -10.47 0.38
CA LYS A 50 -8.33 -10.66 0.51
C LYS A 50 -7.66 -9.40 1.06
N GLU A 51 -6.50 -9.60 1.67
CA GLU A 51 -5.73 -8.53 2.30
C GLU A 51 -4.32 -8.38 1.71
N VAL A 52 -3.83 -7.15 1.73
CA VAL A 52 -2.45 -6.79 1.37
C VAL A 52 -1.89 -5.99 2.54
N GLN A 53 -0.73 -6.40 3.03
CA GLN A 53 -0.04 -5.75 4.14
C GLN A 53 1.23 -5.08 3.65
N ILE A 54 1.40 -3.82 4.02
CA ILE A 54 2.60 -3.04 3.75
C ILE A 54 3.16 -2.57 5.08
N HIS A 55 4.31 -3.12 5.48
CA HIS A 55 5.00 -2.69 6.70
C HIS A 55 5.70 -1.35 6.42
N THR A 56 5.27 -0.30 7.12
CA THR A 56 5.80 1.06 6.92
C THR A 56 7.25 1.19 7.36
N GLU A 57 7.73 0.30 8.22
CA GLU A 57 9.14 0.21 8.63
C GLU A 57 10.09 -0.27 7.51
N TRP A 58 9.55 -0.78 6.41
CA TRP A 58 10.35 -1.23 5.25
C TRP A 58 10.40 -0.21 4.11
N ILE A 59 9.69 0.90 4.25
CA ILE A 59 9.65 2.04 3.33
C ILE A 59 10.15 3.30 4.05
N SER A 60 10.64 4.28 3.30
CA SER A 60 11.02 5.54 3.94
C SER A 60 9.78 6.26 4.50
N GLU A 61 9.97 7.08 5.53
CA GLU A 61 8.87 7.87 6.10
C GLU A 61 8.21 8.76 5.05
N ARG A 62 9.01 9.38 4.18
CA ARG A 62 8.55 10.20 3.06
C ARG A 62 7.64 9.41 2.12
N ASP A 63 8.06 8.21 1.74
CA ASP A 63 7.29 7.36 0.83
C ASP A 63 6.03 6.81 1.50
N SER A 64 6.09 6.53 2.80
CA SER A 64 4.92 6.14 3.60
C SER A 64 3.87 7.26 3.62
N GLN A 65 4.29 8.51 3.85
CA GLN A 65 3.38 9.66 3.83
C GLN A 65 2.79 9.89 2.43
N ALA A 66 3.61 9.76 1.37
CA ALA A 66 3.13 9.88 -0.01
C ALA A 66 2.08 8.80 -0.35
N LEU A 67 2.34 7.56 0.07
CA LEU A 67 1.39 6.44 -0.09
C LEU A 67 0.08 6.68 0.65
N GLN A 68 0.13 7.14 1.90
CA GLN A 68 -1.07 7.44 2.68
C GLN A 68 -1.89 8.57 2.02
N ARG A 69 -1.23 9.64 1.54
CA ARG A 69 -1.91 10.72 0.81
C ARG A 69 -2.60 10.20 -0.45
N GLU A 70 -1.90 9.38 -1.24
CA GLU A 70 -2.45 8.86 -2.49
C GLU A 70 -3.64 7.91 -2.25
N LEU A 71 -3.53 7.02 -1.25
CA LEU A 71 -4.64 6.16 -0.84
C LEU A 71 -5.82 6.99 -0.32
N LYS A 72 -5.58 8.08 0.42
CA LYS A 72 -6.62 8.97 0.91
C LYS A 72 -7.33 9.71 -0.23
N ASN A 73 -6.59 10.19 -1.22
CA ASN A 73 -7.15 10.83 -2.41
C ASN A 73 -8.06 9.89 -3.21
N ARG A 74 -7.69 8.61 -3.31
CA ARG A 74 -8.41 7.64 -4.14
C ARG A 74 -9.58 6.96 -3.45
N LEU A 75 -9.45 6.71 -2.15
CA LEU A 75 -10.43 5.95 -1.38
C LEU A 75 -11.35 6.84 -0.52
N GLY A 76 -11.00 8.12 -0.37
CA GLY A 76 -11.77 9.07 0.43
C GLY A 76 -11.90 8.61 1.88
N GLU A 77 -13.14 8.53 2.36
CA GLU A 77 -13.49 8.04 3.71
C GLU A 77 -13.09 6.57 3.98
N ASN A 78 -12.87 5.78 2.93
CA ASN A 78 -12.42 4.39 3.06
C ASN A 78 -10.90 4.26 3.33
N ALA A 79 -10.18 5.39 3.40
CA ALA A 79 -8.78 5.45 3.82
C ALA A 79 -8.67 6.05 5.23
N ILE A 80 -8.42 5.19 6.21
CA ILE A 80 -8.37 5.53 7.63
C ILE A 80 -6.91 5.58 8.06
N PHE A 81 -6.34 6.78 8.01
CA PHE A 81 -5.00 7.10 8.48
C PHE A 81 -5.12 8.16 9.58
N SER A 82 -4.62 7.83 10.77
CA SER A 82 -4.59 8.68 11.97
C SER A 82 -3.49 9.74 11.87
#